data_AF-A0A7C6Y7K3-F1
#
_entry.id   AF-A0A7C6Y7K3-F1
#
_cell.length_a   1.000
_cell.length_b   1.000
_cell.length_c   1.000
_cell.angle_alpha   90.00
_cell.angle_beta   90.00
_cell.angle_gamma   90.00
#
_symmetry.space_group_name_H-M   'P 1'
#
loop_
_entity.id
_entity.type
_entity.pdbx_description
1 polymer ?
#
loop_
_entity_poly.entity_id
_entity_poly.type
_entity_poly.pdbx_seq_one_letter_code
_entity_poly.pdbx_strand_id
1 'polypeptide(L)'
;RMAMAYPEVSFSLTVDGRNVFTTAGSGSLLSVLLEIYKPALPEQFIEISAEGQGIGIEGYTSIPSFNRGNRYHQTFFVNRRYVLENSLNLALIDAYHAFLPKGRYPLCAVNIFIDPLLVDVNVHPAKSRVRFANREKVTALLREAVKKSLKKEVYPVSNPAFRYSPAKEREFAKEEMPGLLTGRNKSQGNVNASIEAETAAGAAIMHEDAPDFRLIGQFAATYIMYEDNENNLFIVDQHAAHERILYEEIKQKAERLALYSQQIIPETLNLDSDLIDVLAEKLPVLLELGFDLEEFGPGTYIVRAIPYFLESVYSAQLMYDIFEEVLRENRQQSDQEFQEQILFSLACKAAVKARDVLTKEEMHTLINEVKKTGVYNCPHGRPAVLKIAKKEMAKYFLRNA
;
A
#
# COMPACT_ATOMS: atom_id res chain seq x y z
N ARG A 1 10.83 21.79 14.86
CA ARG A 1 11.84 20.75 15.20
C ARG A 1 12.20 20.78 16.68
N MET A 2 12.64 21.91 17.25
CA MET A 2 12.91 21.98 18.70
C MET A 2 11.69 21.60 19.55
N ALA A 3 10.51 22.10 19.21
CA ALA A 3 9.26 21.69 19.86
C ALA A 3 8.99 20.17 19.82
N MET A 4 9.45 19.47 18.77
CA MET A 4 9.30 18.01 18.67
C MET A 4 10.33 17.27 19.54
N ALA A 5 11.51 17.84 19.78
CA ALA A 5 12.54 17.25 20.62
C ALA A 5 12.30 17.51 22.12
N TYR A 6 11.56 18.58 22.43
CA TYR A 6 11.21 19.00 23.79
C TYR A 6 9.72 19.36 23.87
N PRO A 7 8.80 18.38 23.80
CA PRO A 7 7.36 18.64 23.85
C PRO A 7 6.86 19.26 25.17
N GLU A 8 7.66 19.16 26.23
CA GLU A 8 7.45 19.78 27.54
C GLU A 8 7.74 21.29 27.55
N VAL A 9 8.40 21.80 26.52
CA VAL A 9 8.72 23.23 26.39
C VAL A 9 7.71 23.89 25.45
N SER A 10 7.11 24.99 25.89
CA SER A 10 6.27 25.83 25.03
C SER A 10 7.14 26.65 24.08
N PHE A 11 6.82 26.61 22.80
CA PHE A 11 7.44 27.42 21.76
C PHE A 11 6.38 28.32 21.14
N SER A 12 6.74 29.55 20.78
CA SER A 12 5.91 30.43 19.97
C SER A 12 6.75 31.07 18.87
N LEU A 13 6.21 31.12 17.66
CA LEU A 13 6.83 31.78 16.51
C LEU A 13 5.94 32.91 16.01
N THR A 14 6.49 34.11 16.02
CA THR A 14 5.85 35.30 15.46
C THR A 14 6.61 35.72 14.21
N VAL A 15 5.90 35.87 13.10
CA VAL A 15 6.42 36.40 11.84
C VAL A 15 5.59 37.62 11.47
N ASP A 16 6.23 38.77 11.25
CA ASP A 16 5.58 40.04 10.92
C ASP A 16 4.45 40.43 11.88
N GLY A 17 4.67 40.21 13.19
CA GLY A 17 3.70 40.50 14.24
C GLY A 17 2.52 39.53 14.34
N ARG A 18 2.46 38.51 13.47
CA ARG A 18 1.43 37.46 13.50
C ARG A 18 1.99 36.19 14.12
N ASN A 19 1.25 35.61 15.06
CA ASN A 19 1.58 34.31 15.62
C ASN A 19 1.32 33.22 14.56
N VAL A 20 2.39 32.56 14.11
CA VAL A 20 2.36 31.50 13.11
C VAL A 20 2.12 30.14 13.75
N PHE A 21 2.73 29.89 14.91
CA PHE A 21 2.45 28.70 15.71
C PHE A 21 2.81 28.93 17.18
N THR A 22 2.07 28.25 18.07
CA THR A 22 2.41 28.10 19.48
C THR A 22 2.18 26.66 19.90
N THR A 23 3.05 26.12 20.77
CA THR A 23 2.86 24.81 21.42
C THR A 23 2.55 24.99 22.90
N ALA A 24 1.75 24.09 23.47
CA ALA A 24 1.32 24.19 24.87
C ALA A 24 2.41 23.84 25.89
N GLY A 25 3.46 23.12 25.50
CA GLY A 25 4.46 22.59 26.44
C GLY A 25 3.91 21.46 27.33
N SER A 26 2.92 20.71 26.85
CA SER A 26 2.23 19.68 27.65
C SER A 26 3.01 18.38 27.83
N GLY A 27 4.17 18.23 27.20
CA GLY A 27 4.91 16.96 27.14
C GLY A 27 4.39 15.98 26.07
N SER A 28 3.26 16.28 25.41
CA SER A 28 2.73 15.44 24.35
C SER A 28 3.34 15.76 22.99
N LEU A 29 4.15 14.84 22.46
CA LEU A 29 4.69 14.94 21.11
C LEU A 29 3.57 14.99 20.06
N LEU A 30 2.49 14.22 20.25
CA LEU A 30 1.34 14.24 19.35
C LEU A 30 0.70 15.63 19.28
N SER A 31 0.49 16.28 20.43
CA SER A 31 -0.04 17.65 20.46
C SER A 31 0.86 18.63 19.70
N VAL A 32 2.18 18.50 19.81
CA VAL A 32 3.13 19.31 19.04
C VAL A 32 3.00 19.05 17.54
N LEU A 33 2.87 17.79 17.11
CA LEU A 33 2.74 17.44 15.70
C LEU A 33 1.48 18.01 15.07
N LEU A 34 0.36 17.97 15.79
CA LEU A 34 -0.92 18.56 15.35
C LEU A 34 -0.79 20.08 15.16
N GLU A 35 -0.04 20.75 16.04
CA GLU A 35 0.17 22.20 15.90
C GLU A 35 1.12 22.58 14.78
N ILE A 36 2.11 21.74 14.48
CA ILE A 36 3.05 21.97 13.37
C ILE A 36 2.42 21.65 12.01
N TYR A 37 1.62 20.59 11.92
CA TYR A 37 1.15 20.04 10.64
C TYR A 37 -0.32 20.32 10.34
N LYS A 38 -0.85 21.47 10.77
CA LYS A 38 -2.24 21.88 10.54
C LYS A 38 -2.62 21.82 9.05
N PRO A 39 -3.79 21.25 8.67
CA PRO A 39 -4.83 20.69 9.53
C PRO A 39 -4.70 19.16 9.70
N ALA A 40 -3.72 18.67 10.48
CA ALA A 40 -3.61 17.25 10.81
C ALA A 40 -4.55 16.86 11.96
N LEU A 41 -4.97 15.58 11.97
CA LEU A 41 -5.83 14.99 13.00
C LEU A 41 -5.07 13.91 13.81
N PRO A 42 -5.41 13.68 15.10
CA PRO A 42 -4.76 12.67 15.93
C PRO A 42 -4.73 11.28 15.29
N GLU A 43 -5.85 10.85 14.70
CA GLU A 43 -6.02 9.55 14.04
C GLU A 43 -5.14 9.37 12.78
N GLN A 44 -4.50 10.44 12.30
CA GLN A 44 -3.56 10.37 11.19
C GLN A 44 -2.14 10.02 11.62
N PHE A 45 -1.88 9.92 12.94
CA PHE A 45 -0.59 9.55 13.49
C PHE A 45 -0.70 8.25 14.28
N ILE A 46 0.30 7.40 14.05
CA ILE A 46 0.49 6.11 14.70
C ILE A 46 1.68 6.24 15.64
N GLU A 47 1.49 5.83 16.89
CA GLU A 47 2.55 5.76 17.87
C GLU A 47 3.53 4.62 17.57
N ILE A 48 4.82 4.89 17.71
CA ILE A 48 5.90 3.93 17.57
C ILE A 48 6.62 3.86 18.91
N SER A 49 6.75 2.65 19.45
CA SER A 49 7.56 2.38 20.63
C SER A 49 8.23 1.02 20.48
N ALA A 50 9.54 0.98 20.70
CA ALA A 50 10.32 -0.25 20.74
C ALA A 50 11.56 -0.08 21.60
N GLU A 51 11.98 -1.15 22.26
CA GLU A 51 13.22 -1.20 23.03
C GLU A 51 13.93 -2.52 22.73
N GLY A 52 15.24 -2.46 22.54
CA GLY A 52 16.04 -3.66 22.32
C GLY A 52 17.52 -3.35 22.18
N GLN A 53 18.36 -4.26 22.70
CA GLN A 53 19.82 -4.19 22.55
C GLN A 53 20.44 -2.85 23.01
N GLY A 54 19.88 -2.24 24.07
CA GLY A 54 20.34 -0.95 24.61
C GLY A 54 19.92 0.28 23.78
N ILE A 55 18.95 0.11 22.87
CA ILE A 55 18.38 1.16 22.05
C ILE A 55 16.89 1.28 22.37
N GLY A 56 16.43 2.49 22.67
CA GLY A 56 15.01 2.83 22.77
C GLY A 56 14.56 3.65 21.56
N ILE A 57 13.35 3.44 21.09
CA ILE A 57 12.71 4.20 20.02
C ILE A 57 11.33 4.60 20.49
N GLU A 58 11.03 5.89 20.42
CA GLU A 58 9.71 6.44 20.70
C GLU A 58 9.35 7.51 19.67
N GLY A 59 8.09 7.64 19.33
CA GLY A 59 7.63 8.74 18.48
C GLY A 59 6.34 8.45 17.75
N TYR A 60 6.13 9.20 16.67
CA TYR A 60 4.94 9.07 15.83
C TYR A 60 5.31 9.05 14.36
N THR A 61 4.52 8.32 13.58
CA THR A 61 4.56 8.32 12.12
C THR A 61 3.15 8.46 11.57
N SER A 62 2.98 9.01 10.38
CA SER A 62 1.65 9.16 9.77
C SER A 62 1.11 7.86 9.21
N ILE A 63 -0.21 7.68 9.21
CA ILE A 63 -0.88 6.63 8.42
C ILE A 63 -0.53 6.73 6.93
N PRO A 64 -0.54 5.63 6.14
CA PRO A 64 -0.14 5.67 4.73
C PRO A 64 -0.92 6.66 3.86
N SER A 65 -2.21 6.88 4.15
CA SER A 65 -3.04 7.87 3.43
C SER A 65 -2.66 9.32 3.74
N PHE A 66 -1.97 9.59 4.86
CA PHE A 66 -1.49 10.92 5.24
C PHE A 66 0.00 11.08 4.94
N ASN A 67 0.33 11.23 3.66
CA ASN A 67 1.71 11.33 3.18
C ASN A 67 2.02 12.71 2.55
N ARG A 68 3.27 12.91 2.12
CA ARG A 68 3.75 14.10 1.40
C ARG A 68 4.54 13.69 0.15
N GLY A 69 4.65 14.59 -0.83
CA GLY A 69 5.48 14.39 -2.02
C GLY A 69 6.98 14.64 -1.78
N ASN A 70 7.39 14.89 -0.53
CA ASN A 70 8.78 15.10 -0.16
C ASN A 70 9.04 14.59 1.26
N ARG A 71 10.33 14.39 1.57
CA ARG A 71 10.81 13.89 2.86
C ARG A 71 11.03 14.94 3.95
N TYR A 72 10.66 16.22 3.74
CA TYR A 72 10.99 17.29 4.69
C TYR A 72 10.34 17.11 6.07
N HIS A 73 9.26 16.35 6.12
CA HIS A 73 8.47 16.05 7.33
C HIS A 73 8.95 14.80 8.07
N GLN A 74 10.07 14.20 7.64
CA GLN A 74 10.71 13.09 8.33
C GLN A 74 11.77 13.65 9.27
N THR A 75 11.52 13.57 10.58
CA THR A 75 12.41 14.12 11.59
C THR A 75 12.84 13.03 12.56
N PHE A 76 14.16 12.82 12.65
CA PHE A 76 14.77 11.89 13.58
C PHE A 76 15.60 12.63 14.61
N PHE A 77 15.57 12.13 15.83
CA PHE A 77 16.36 12.60 16.96
C PHE A 77 17.15 11.45 17.57
N VAL A 78 18.36 11.73 18.04
CA VAL A 78 19.15 10.82 18.88
C VAL A 78 19.43 11.53 20.18
N ASN A 79 18.94 11.01 21.30
CA ASN A 79 19.02 11.65 22.62
C ASN A 79 18.58 13.13 22.54
N ARG A 80 17.43 13.39 21.91
CA ARG A 80 16.84 14.73 21.66
C ARG A 80 17.63 15.65 20.70
N ARG A 81 18.74 15.18 20.10
CA ARG A 81 19.46 15.94 19.08
C ARG A 81 18.93 15.60 17.69
N TYR A 82 18.62 16.63 16.90
CA TYR A 82 18.23 16.43 15.50
C TYR A 82 19.38 15.84 14.67
N VAL A 83 19.08 14.79 13.91
CA VAL A 83 20.05 14.11 13.04
C VAL A 83 19.59 14.10 11.58
N LEU A 84 20.54 14.33 10.68
CA LEU A 84 20.37 14.18 9.23
C LEU A 84 21.11 12.91 8.81
N GLU A 85 20.40 11.78 8.86
CA GLU A 85 20.97 10.48 8.54
C GLU A 85 20.07 9.75 7.53
N ASN A 86 20.66 9.25 6.44
CA ASN A 86 19.91 8.70 5.31
C ASN A 86 19.39 7.27 5.57
N SER A 87 20.10 6.44 6.34
CA SER A 87 19.63 5.08 6.64
C SER A 87 18.37 5.02 7.48
N LEU A 88 18.15 5.95 8.40
CA LEU A 88 16.88 6.03 9.15
C LEU A 88 15.71 6.33 8.21
N ASN A 89 15.93 7.19 7.21
CA ASN A 89 14.94 7.45 6.17
C ASN A 89 14.69 6.22 5.31
N LEU A 90 15.75 5.52 4.88
CA LEU A 90 15.62 4.27 4.10
C LEU A 90 14.89 3.18 4.89
N ALA A 91 15.24 2.98 6.17
CA ALA A 91 14.57 2.01 7.05
C ALA A 91 13.09 2.34 7.28
N LEU A 92 12.76 3.63 7.44
CA LEU A 92 11.38 4.08 7.51
C LEU A 92 10.63 3.77 6.21
N ILE A 93 11.17 4.13 5.05
CA ILE A 93 10.52 3.87 3.76
C ILE A 93 10.35 2.37 3.50
N ASP A 94 11.36 1.58 3.81
CA ASP A 94 11.33 0.12 3.69
C ASP A 94 10.28 -0.51 4.63
N ALA A 95 10.08 0.04 5.83
CA ALA A 95 8.97 -0.37 6.70
C ALA A 95 7.58 -0.09 6.09
N TYR A 96 7.49 0.96 5.27
CA TYR A 96 6.27 1.37 4.58
C TYR A 96 6.13 0.82 3.15
N HIS A 97 7.10 0.03 2.65
CA HIS A 97 7.17 -0.34 1.23
C HIS A 97 5.85 -0.94 0.69
N ALA A 98 5.19 -1.80 1.48
CA ALA A 98 3.92 -2.42 1.10
C ALA A 98 2.70 -1.49 1.20
N PHE A 99 2.86 -0.27 1.74
CA PHE A 99 1.76 0.63 2.11
C PHE A 99 1.79 2.00 1.43
N LEU A 100 2.94 2.44 0.89
CA LEU A 100 3.07 3.78 0.29
C LEU A 100 3.19 3.73 -1.24
N PRO A 101 2.52 4.65 -1.96
CA PRO A 101 2.76 4.84 -3.39
C PRO A 101 4.20 5.33 -3.68
N LYS A 102 4.72 5.01 -4.87
CA LYS A 102 6.01 5.52 -5.38
C LYS A 102 6.06 7.05 -5.27
N GLY A 103 7.16 7.59 -4.72
CA GLY A 103 7.37 9.03 -4.53
C GLY A 103 6.58 9.67 -3.38
N ARG A 104 5.93 8.88 -2.51
CA ARG A 104 5.26 9.39 -1.30
C ARG A 104 6.05 9.06 -0.05
N TYR A 105 6.02 9.99 0.90
CA TYR A 105 6.79 9.92 2.14
C TYR A 105 5.85 10.12 3.34
N PRO A 106 5.93 9.29 4.39
CA PRO A 106 5.20 9.51 5.62
C PRO A 106 5.81 10.69 6.38
N LEU A 107 5.00 11.35 7.19
CA LEU A 107 5.49 12.30 8.19
C LEU A 107 5.93 11.52 9.41
N CYS A 108 7.04 11.90 10.04
CA CYS A 108 7.44 11.28 11.31
C CYS A 108 8.21 12.24 12.21
N ALA A 109 8.09 11.97 13.50
CA ALA A 109 8.98 12.50 14.53
C ALA A 109 9.35 11.33 15.44
N VAL A 110 10.60 10.86 15.32
CA VAL A 110 11.09 9.68 16.04
C VAL A 110 12.31 10.06 16.85
N ASN A 111 12.28 9.75 18.15
CA ASN A 111 13.38 9.91 19.06
C ASN A 111 14.00 8.55 19.37
N ILE A 112 15.32 8.49 19.23
CA ILE A 112 16.13 7.28 19.42
C ILE A 112 17.01 7.53 20.66
N PHE A 113 16.84 6.68 21.66
CA PHE A 113 17.60 6.70 22.90
C PHE A 113 18.71 5.67 22.81
N ILE A 114 19.96 6.11 22.98
CA ILE A 114 21.13 5.23 22.95
C ILE A 114 22.06 5.70 24.07
N ASP A 115 22.68 4.76 24.78
CA ASP A 115 23.76 5.09 25.72
C ASP A 115 24.84 5.94 25.01
N PRO A 116 25.11 7.18 25.48
CA PRO A 116 26.13 8.04 24.90
C PRO A 116 27.52 7.40 24.79
N LEU A 117 27.84 6.41 25.64
CA LEU A 117 29.10 5.67 25.62
C LEU A 117 29.21 4.69 24.44
N LEU A 118 28.09 4.33 23.80
CA LEU A 118 28.01 3.42 22.66
C LEU A 118 27.87 4.14 21.31
N VAL A 119 27.89 5.47 21.32
CA VAL A 119 27.85 6.32 20.13
C VAL A 119 29.23 6.95 19.95
N ASP A 120 29.86 6.77 18.77
CA ASP A 120 31.07 7.54 18.44
C ASP A 120 30.65 8.98 18.10
N VAL A 121 30.75 9.82 19.12
CA VAL A 121 30.39 11.23 19.10
C VAL A 121 31.59 12.05 18.61
N ASN A 122 31.92 12.00 17.32
CA ASN A 122 32.70 13.06 16.67
C ASN A 122 31.81 14.32 16.53
N VAL A 123 31.50 14.96 17.67
CA VAL A 123 30.62 16.13 17.75
C VAL A 123 31.45 17.39 17.84
N HIS A 124 31.51 18.07 16.69
CA HIS A 124 31.63 19.51 16.68
C HIS A 124 30.20 20.11 16.74
N PRO A 125 29.97 21.23 17.46
CA PRO A 125 28.64 21.85 17.61
C PRO A 125 27.90 22.22 16.31
N ALA A 126 28.59 22.18 15.16
CA ALA A 126 28.03 22.53 13.84
C ALA A 126 27.71 21.34 12.91
N LYS A 127 27.94 20.08 13.32
CA LYS A 127 27.73 18.90 12.43
C LYS A 127 26.43 18.17 12.75
N SER A 128 25.48 18.21 11.81
CA SER A 128 24.19 17.51 11.82
C SER A 128 24.26 16.03 11.39
N ARG A 129 25.48 15.52 11.12
CA ARG A 129 25.75 14.14 10.74
C ARG A 129 26.30 13.37 11.94
N VAL A 130 25.55 12.40 12.44
CA VAL A 130 25.99 11.44 13.45
C VAL A 130 26.28 10.12 12.74
N ARG A 131 27.46 9.53 12.97
CA ARG A 131 27.79 8.18 12.51
C ARG A 131 27.43 7.22 13.62
N PHE A 132 26.41 6.38 13.39
CA PHE A 132 26.05 5.33 14.33
C PHE A 132 27.12 4.22 14.32
N ALA A 133 27.66 3.87 15.49
CA ALA A 133 28.53 2.69 15.62
C ALA A 133 27.75 1.38 15.36
N ASN A 134 26.43 1.38 15.60
CA ASN A 134 25.51 0.24 15.42
C ASN A 134 24.35 0.58 14.47
N ARG A 135 24.66 1.11 13.28
CA ARG A 135 23.67 1.58 12.30
C ARG A 135 22.61 0.53 11.96
N GLU A 136 23.05 -0.69 11.67
CA GLU A 136 22.17 -1.80 11.26
C GLU A 136 21.14 -2.15 12.33
N LYS A 137 21.56 -2.19 13.61
CA LYS A 137 20.68 -2.49 14.75
C LYS A 137 19.60 -1.43 14.92
N VAL A 138 19.98 -0.15 14.85
CA VAL A 138 19.03 0.97 14.96
C VAL A 138 18.01 0.92 13.82
N THR A 139 18.47 0.71 12.59
CA THR A 139 17.58 0.63 11.42
C THR A 139 16.67 -0.59 11.45
N ALA A 140 17.17 -1.74 11.91
CA ALA A 140 16.36 -2.95 12.05
C ALA A 140 15.27 -2.76 13.10
N LEU A 141 15.62 -2.22 14.27
CA LEU A 141 14.65 -1.96 15.35
C LEU A 141 13.59 -0.93 14.90
N LEU A 142 14.01 0.15 14.22
CA LEU A 142 13.08 1.13 13.67
C LEU A 142 12.12 0.49 12.65
N ARG A 143 12.65 -0.31 11.71
CA ARG A 143 11.86 -0.98 10.69
C ARG A 143 10.82 -1.91 11.32
N GLU A 144 11.23 -2.70 12.31
CA GLU A 144 10.34 -3.61 13.03
C GLU A 144 9.26 -2.87 13.81
N ALA A 145 9.63 -1.82 14.55
CA ALA A 145 8.71 -1.01 15.33
C ALA A 145 7.62 -0.39 14.44
N VAL A 146 8.02 0.19 13.31
CA VAL A 146 7.10 0.78 12.34
C VAL A 146 6.20 -0.29 11.70
N LYS A 147 6.76 -1.43 11.27
CA LYS A 147 5.97 -2.53 10.69
C LYS A 147 4.93 -3.07 11.68
N LYS A 148 5.30 -3.24 12.95
CA LYS A 148 4.41 -3.70 14.02
C LYS A 148 3.28 -2.71 14.26
N SER A 149 3.59 -1.41 14.34
CA SER A 149 2.59 -0.36 14.49
C SER A 149 1.64 -0.26 13.29
N LEU A 150 2.15 -0.38 12.06
CA LEU A 150 1.32 -0.38 10.85
C LEU A 150 0.37 -1.58 10.78
N LYS A 151 0.82 -2.79 11.13
CA LYS A 151 -0.06 -3.96 11.15
C LYS A 151 -1.23 -3.83 12.13
N LYS A 152 -1.04 -3.07 13.21
CA LYS A 152 -2.06 -2.86 14.25
C LYS A 152 -3.15 -1.85 13.84
N GLU A 153 -2.79 -0.85 13.04
CA GLU A 153 -3.66 0.29 12.70
C GLU A 153 -4.17 0.30 11.25
N VAL A 154 -3.59 -0.50 10.33
CA VAL A 154 -3.98 -0.49 8.90
C VAL A 154 -5.21 -1.37 8.67
N TYR A 155 -6.36 -0.89 9.13
CA TYR A 155 -7.70 -1.11 8.58
C TYR A 155 -8.57 0.13 8.87
N PRO A 156 -9.24 0.71 7.87
CA PRO A 156 -8.72 1.20 6.60
C PRO A 156 -8.92 2.72 6.44
N VAL A 157 -8.18 3.25 5.46
CA VAL A 157 -8.35 4.50 4.71
C VAL A 157 -9.62 5.31 5.06
N SER A 158 -9.51 6.23 6.02
CA SER A 158 -10.26 7.49 5.90
C SER A 158 -9.55 8.28 4.80
N ASN A 159 -10.19 8.43 3.65
CA ASN A 159 -9.73 9.34 2.62
C ASN A 159 -10.40 10.69 2.90
N PRO A 160 -9.73 11.71 3.48
CA PRO A 160 -10.36 13.01 3.71
C PRO A 160 -10.45 13.85 2.41
N ALA A 161 -10.19 13.26 1.24
CA ALA A 161 -10.11 13.99 -0.02
C ALA A 161 -11.48 14.45 -0.58
N PHE A 162 -12.61 14.13 0.05
CA PHE A 162 -13.88 14.79 -0.24
C PHE A 162 -14.11 15.98 0.70
N ARG A 163 -13.40 17.09 0.45
CA ARG A 163 -13.92 18.40 0.87
C ARG A 163 -14.96 18.84 -0.14
N TYR A 164 -16.23 18.68 0.21
CA TYR A 164 -17.28 19.54 -0.33
C TYR A 164 -16.92 20.97 0.09
N SER A 165 -16.24 21.72 -0.78
CA SER A 165 -16.36 23.17 -0.73
C SER A 165 -17.75 23.45 -1.26
N PRO A 166 -18.69 24.00 -0.46
CA PRO A 166 -19.89 24.52 -1.06
C PRO A 166 -19.42 25.54 -2.09
N ALA A 167 -19.60 25.20 -3.38
CA ALA A 167 -19.38 26.15 -4.44
C ALA A 167 -20.23 27.37 -4.06
N LYS A 168 -19.60 28.54 -3.90
CA LYS A 168 -20.31 29.81 -3.91
C LYS A 168 -21.31 29.70 -5.05
N GLU A 169 -22.60 29.77 -4.74
CA GLU A 169 -23.67 29.80 -5.73
C GLU A 169 -23.30 30.86 -6.77
N ARG A 170 -22.81 30.40 -7.92
CA ARG A 170 -22.84 31.21 -9.12
C ARG A 170 -24.24 31.00 -9.63
N GLU A 171 -25.07 32.04 -9.46
CA GLU A 171 -26.33 32.16 -10.18
C GLU A 171 -26.04 31.93 -11.67
N PHE A 172 -26.39 30.74 -12.16
CA PHE A 172 -26.43 30.51 -13.59
C PHE A 172 -27.71 31.17 -14.09
N ALA A 173 -27.52 32.25 -14.85
CA ALA A 173 -28.55 32.88 -15.64
C ALA A 173 -29.24 31.82 -16.50
N LYS A 174 -30.57 31.80 -16.45
CA LYS A 174 -31.44 30.98 -17.29
C LYS A 174 -31.25 31.41 -18.75
N GLU A 175 -30.63 30.57 -19.55
CA GLU A 175 -30.84 30.58 -21.00
C GLU A 175 -31.66 29.34 -21.36
N GLU A 176 -32.90 29.60 -21.79
CA GLU A 176 -33.77 28.63 -22.43
C GLU A 176 -33.22 28.29 -23.81
N MET A 177 -33.21 27.02 -24.16
CA MET A 177 -33.12 26.57 -25.55
C MET A 177 -34.16 25.45 -25.82
N PRO A 178 -34.69 25.38 -27.04
CA PRO A 178 -36.06 24.95 -27.32
C PRO A 178 -36.17 23.44 -27.55
N GLY A 179 -37.39 22.93 -27.31
CA GLY A 179 -37.69 21.51 -27.38
C GLY A 179 -37.71 20.89 -28.77
N LEU A 180 -37.62 19.55 -28.76
CA LEU A 180 -38.21 18.70 -29.78
C LEU A 180 -38.73 17.39 -29.13
N LEU A 181 -40.06 17.31 -29.10
CA LEU A 181 -40.97 16.16 -29.28
C LEU A 181 -40.27 14.84 -29.69
N THR A 182 -40.65 13.61 -29.34
CA THR A 182 -41.86 12.97 -28.78
C THR A 182 -41.59 11.46 -28.76
N GLY A 183 -42.22 10.69 -27.85
CA GLY A 183 -42.47 9.26 -28.11
C GLY A 183 -42.53 8.31 -26.92
N ARG A 184 -43.75 8.15 -26.36
CA ARG A 184 -44.31 7.00 -25.60
C ARG A 184 -43.62 5.64 -25.86
N ASN A 185 -43.53 4.70 -24.90
CA ASN A 185 -44.69 4.05 -24.28
C ASN A 185 -44.36 3.21 -23.02
N LYS A 186 -45.41 3.02 -22.20
CA LYS A 186 -45.50 2.21 -20.98
C LYS A 186 -45.44 0.69 -21.23
N SER A 187 -44.96 -0.07 -20.24
CA SER A 187 -45.66 -1.27 -19.76
C SER A 187 -45.18 -1.69 -18.36
N GLN A 188 -46.12 -1.68 -17.42
CA GLN A 188 -46.09 -2.42 -16.16
C GLN A 188 -46.23 -3.92 -16.43
N GLY A 189 -45.67 -4.75 -15.55
CA GLY A 189 -45.91 -6.20 -15.52
C GLY A 189 -45.51 -6.80 -14.19
N ASN A 190 -46.44 -6.76 -13.23
CA ASN A 190 -46.42 -7.56 -12.01
C ASN A 190 -46.68 -9.03 -12.37
N VAL A 191 -45.93 -9.96 -11.81
CA VAL A 191 -46.42 -11.34 -11.60
C VAL A 191 -45.79 -11.93 -10.34
N ASN A 192 -46.63 -12.10 -9.32
CA ASN A 192 -46.42 -13.05 -8.23
C ASN A 192 -46.69 -14.46 -8.77
N ALA A 193 -45.86 -15.43 -8.40
CA ALA A 193 -46.25 -16.84 -8.37
C ALA A 193 -45.41 -17.59 -7.32
N SER A 194 -46.06 -17.81 -6.18
CA SER A 194 -45.74 -18.79 -5.16
C SER A 194 -45.95 -20.22 -5.69
N ILE A 195 -45.01 -21.13 -5.42
CA ILE A 195 -45.25 -22.58 -5.40
C ILE A 195 -44.61 -23.12 -4.11
N GLU A 196 -45.43 -23.88 -3.39
CA GLU A 196 -45.18 -24.50 -2.09
C GLU A 196 -44.33 -25.79 -2.20
N ALA A 197 -43.94 -26.26 -1.02
CA ALA A 197 -42.93 -27.25 -0.71
C ALA A 197 -43.28 -28.71 -1.07
N GLU A 198 -42.23 -29.51 -1.28
CA GLU A 198 -42.20 -30.93 -0.90
C GLU A 198 -40.85 -31.25 -0.24
N THR A 199 -40.95 -32.01 0.84
CA THR A 199 -39.93 -32.29 1.87
C THR A 199 -39.24 -33.65 1.69
N ALA A 200 -38.07 -33.74 2.36
CA ALA A 200 -37.34 -34.94 2.81
C ALA A 200 -36.24 -35.45 1.84
N ALA A 201 -35.02 -35.83 2.25
CA ALA A 201 -34.51 -36.17 3.58
C ALA A 201 -32.96 -36.04 3.65
N GLY A 202 -32.48 -35.59 4.80
CA GLY A 202 -31.20 -35.89 5.46
C GLY A 202 -29.96 -36.26 4.63
N ALA A 203 -29.09 -35.27 4.44
CA ALA A 203 -27.66 -35.44 4.57
C ALA A 203 -27.17 -34.40 5.58
N ALA A 204 -26.45 -34.84 6.62
CA ALA A 204 -25.88 -33.99 7.64
C ALA A 204 -24.84 -33.06 6.99
N ILE A 205 -25.22 -31.80 6.75
CA ILE A 205 -24.30 -30.76 6.32
C ILE A 205 -23.65 -30.22 7.59
N MET A 206 -22.33 -30.39 7.67
CA MET A 206 -21.47 -29.76 8.66
C MET A 206 -21.76 -28.26 8.69
N HIS A 207 -21.92 -27.67 9.87
CA HIS A 207 -22.11 -26.22 10.01
C HIS A 207 -20.94 -25.48 9.35
N GLU A 208 -21.13 -24.98 8.13
CA GLU A 208 -20.35 -23.86 7.62
C GLU A 208 -20.77 -22.65 8.44
N ASP A 209 -19.83 -22.11 9.21
CA ASP A 209 -20.03 -20.86 9.93
C ASP A 209 -20.60 -19.81 8.97
N ALA A 210 -21.66 -19.13 9.40
CA ALA A 210 -22.31 -18.11 8.59
C ALA A 210 -21.25 -17.11 8.08
N PRO A 211 -21.32 -16.65 6.82
CA PRO A 211 -20.32 -15.75 6.28
C PRO A 211 -20.22 -14.48 7.15
N ASP A 212 -18.99 -14.15 7.57
CA ASP A 212 -18.64 -12.99 8.42
C ASP A 212 -18.94 -11.61 7.80
N PHE A 213 -19.65 -11.59 6.67
CA PHE A 213 -20.01 -10.40 5.95
C PHE A 213 -21.23 -10.65 5.06
N ARG A 214 -21.95 -9.57 4.76
CA ARG A 214 -23.05 -9.54 3.80
C ARG A 214 -22.58 -8.93 2.49
N LEU A 215 -22.59 -9.70 1.41
CA LEU A 215 -22.32 -9.18 0.08
C LEU A 215 -23.44 -8.24 -0.39
N ILE A 216 -23.08 -7.02 -0.81
CA ILE A 216 -24.02 -6.04 -1.38
C ILE A 216 -24.11 -6.21 -2.90
N GLY A 217 -22.95 -6.33 -3.57
CA GLY A 217 -22.88 -6.59 -5.01
C GLY A 217 -21.67 -5.96 -5.69
N GLN A 218 -21.63 -6.04 -7.02
CA GLN A 218 -20.59 -5.44 -7.86
C GLN A 218 -21.09 -4.12 -8.47
N PHE A 219 -20.23 -3.11 -8.53
CA PHE A 219 -20.46 -1.83 -9.19
C PHE A 219 -19.47 -1.64 -10.34
N ALA A 220 -20.00 -1.21 -11.51
CA ALA A 220 -19.23 -0.93 -12.73
C ALA A 220 -18.29 -2.07 -13.17
N ALA A 221 -18.64 -3.33 -12.88
CA ALA A 221 -17.81 -4.51 -13.14
C ALA A 221 -16.36 -4.40 -12.62
N THR A 222 -16.13 -3.55 -11.60
CA THR A 222 -14.78 -3.18 -11.12
C THR A 222 -14.71 -3.18 -9.60
N TYR A 223 -15.78 -2.76 -8.92
CA TYR A 223 -15.80 -2.60 -7.48
C TYR A 223 -16.75 -3.60 -6.83
N ILE A 224 -16.30 -4.26 -5.77
CA ILE A 224 -17.12 -5.19 -4.99
C ILE A 224 -17.46 -4.52 -3.66
N MET A 225 -18.73 -4.55 -3.28
CA MET A 225 -19.21 -3.93 -2.05
C MET A 225 -19.75 -4.98 -1.09
N TYR A 226 -19.35 -4.90 0.18
CA TYR A 226 -19.86 -5.76 1.25
C TYR A 226 -19.99 -5.01 2.57
N GLU A 227 -20.82 -5.53 3.46
CA GLU A 227 -21.05 -5.04 4.82
C GLU A 227 -20.49 -6.05 5.83
N ASP A 228 -19.72 -5.59 6.81
CA ASP A 228 -19.28 -6.46 7.92
C ASP A 228 -20.34 -6.58 9.03
N ASN A 229 -20.11 -7.47 10.00
CA ASN A 229 -21.01 -7.67 11.14
C ASN A 229 -21.19 -6.41 12.02
N GLU A 230 -20.32 -5.40 11.89
CA GLU A 230 -20.40 -4.12 12.59
C GLU A 230 -21.19 -3.05 11.81
N ASN A 231 -21.73 -3.38 10.63
CA ASN A 231 -22.42 -2.49 9.69
C ASN A 231 -21.49 -1.41 9.07
N ASN A 232 -20.22 -1.73 8.86
CA ASN A 232 -19.31 -0.90 8.08
C ASN A 232 -19.37 -1.31 6.60
N LEU A 233 -19.35 -0.32 5.71
CA LEU A 233 -19.31 -0.56 4.26
C LEU A 233 -17.86 -0.74 3.81
N PHE A 234 -17.59 -1.81 3.06
CA PHE A 234 -16.33 -2.01 2.37
C PHE A 234 -16.53 -1.92 0.85
N ILE A 235 -15.57 -1.30 0.18
CA ILE A 235 -15.49 -1.19 -1.28
C ILE A 235 -14.11 -1.73 -1.67
N VAL A 236 -14.11 -2.84 -2.41
CA VAL A 236 -12.91 -3.53 -2.89
C VAL A 236 -12.76 -3.23 -4.37
N ASP A 237 -11.60 -2.72 -4.76
CA ASP A 237 -11.20 -2.65 -6.16
C ASP A 237 -10.73 -4.06 -6.59
N GLN A 238 -11.51 -4.70 -7.46
CA GLN A 238 -11.28 -6.08 -7.90
C GLN A 238 -9.89 -6.26 -8.49
N HIS A 239 -9.40 -5.30 -9.28
CA HIS A 239 -8.11 -5.39 -9.95
C HIS A 239 -6.98 -5.26 -8.94
N ALA A 240 -7.02 -4.22 -8.10
CA ALA A 240 -6.00 -3.99 -7.07
C ALA A 240 -5.97 -5.12 -6.02
N ALA A 241 -7.13 -5.71 -5.69
CA ALA A 241 -7.24 -6.86 -4.80
C ALA A 241 -6.66 -8.13 -5.43
N HIS A 242 -6.98 -8.42 -6.69
CA HIS A 242 -6.39 -9.54 -7.44
C HIS A 242 -4.87 -9.42 -7.53
N GLU A 243 -4.34 -8.23 -7.87
CA GLU A 243 -2.90 -7.99 -7.89
C GLU A 243 -2.24 -8.32 -6.55
N ARG A 244 -2.87 -7.92 -5.42
CA ARG A 244 -2.34 -8.21 -4.08
C ARG A 244 -2.37 -9.69 -3.76
N ILE A 245 -3.50 -10.36 -3.97
CA ILE A 245 -3.65 -11.80 -3.70
C ILE A 245 -2.60 -12.58 -4.50
N LEU A 246 -2.52 -12.30 -5.80
CA LEU A 246 -1.59 -12.98 -6.70
C LEU A 246 -0.13 -12.70 -6.31
N TYR A 247 0.20 -11.48 -5.91
CA TYR A 247 1.52 -11.15 -5.40
C TYR A 247 1.89 -11.93 -4.14
N GLU A 248 1.02 -11.98 -3.14
CA GLU A 248 1.30 -12.74 -1.91
C GLU A 248 1.38 -14.25 -2.19
N GLU A 249 0.54 -14.77 -3.08
CA GLU A 249 0.63 -16.16 -3.52
C GLU A 249 1.94 -16.46 -4.24
N ILE A 250 2.32 -15.65 -5.22
CA ILE A 250 3.57 -15.81 -5.98
C ILE A 250 4.75 -15.67 -5.04
N LYS A 251 4.73 -14.74 -4.10
CA LYS A 251 5.79 -14.58 -3.11
C LYS A 251 5.93 -15.83 -2.23
N GLN A 252 4.84 -16.35 -1.69
CA GLN A 252 4.86 -17.58 -0.90
C GLN A 252 5.28 -18.80 -1.72
N LYS A 253 4.82 -18.89 -2.97
CA LYS A 253 5.19 -19.94 -3.91
C LYS A 253 6.67 -19.80 -4.28
N ALA A 254 7.19 -18.62 -4.55
CA ALA A 254 8.61 -18.38 -4.80
C ALA A 254 9.46 -18.76 -3.58
N GLU A 255 9.08 -18.36 -2.37
CA GLU A 255 9.78 -18.77 -1.14
C GLU A 255 9.82 -20.29 -0.94
N ARG A 256 8.82 -21.03 -1.43
CA ARG A 256 8.71 -22.50 -1.30
C ARG A 256 9.20 -23.30 -2.52
N LEU A 257 9.11 -22.71 -3.70
CA LEU A 257 9.22 -23.35 -5.02
C LEU A 257 10.20 -22.62 -5.94
N ALA A 258 11.00 -21.66 -5.46
CA ALA A 258 12.07 -21.01 -6.24
C ALA A 258 13.01 -22.00 -6.95
N LEU A 259 12.98 -23.28 -6.54
CA LEU A 259 13.80 -24.35 -7.10
C LEU A 259 13.10 -25.19 -8.19
N TYR A 260 11.83 -24.93 -8.56
CA TYR A 260 11.10 -25.75 -9.53
C TYR A 260 10.77 -24.98 -10.81
N SER A 261 11.49 -25.32 -11.88
CA SER A 261 11.24 -24.88 -13.26
C SER A 261 10.34 -25.85 -14.01
N GLN A 262 9.44 -25.32 -14.83
CA GLN A 262 8.62 -26.04 -15.80
C GLN A 262 9.17 -25.80 -17.21
N GLN A 263 9.43 -26.87 -17.96
CA GLN A 263 9.80 -26.75 -19.36
C GLN A 263 8.57 -26.34 -20.19
N ILE A 264 8.80 -25.42 -21.12
CA ILE A 264 7.78 -24.94 -22.06
C ILE A 264 8.22 -25.25 -23.48
N ILE A 265 7.29 -25.10 -24.44
CA ILE A 265 7.67 -25.08 -25.85
C ILE A 265 8.61 -23.88 -26.05
N PRO A 266 9.85 -24.09 -26.54
CA PRO A 266 10.81 -23.01 -26.62
C PRO A 266 10.29 -21.83 -27.43
N GLU A 267 10.29 -20.65 -26.83
CA GLU A 267 9.77 -19.42 -27.43
C GLU A 267 10.89 -18.38 -27.53
N THR A 268 10.93 -17.64 -28.64
CA THR A 268 11.95 -16.60 -28.86
C THR A 268 11.52 -15.28 -28.24
N LEU A 269 12.43 -14.67 -27.49
CA LEU A 269 12.30 -13.35 -26.89
C LEU A 269 13.31 -12.40 -27.54
N ASN A 270 12.80 -11.38 -28.23
CA ASN A 270 13.64 -10.36 -28.86
C ASN A 270 13.71 -9.13 -27.93
N LEU A 271 14.92 -8.65 -27.64
CA LEU A 271 15.16 -7.52 -26.74
C LEU A 271 15.95 -6.42 -27.43
N ASP A 272 15.75 -5.19 -26.97
CA ASP A 272 16.53 -4.03 -27.43
C ASP A 272 18.01 -4.18 -27.07
N SER A 273 18.88 -3.64 -27.94
CA SER A 273 20.33 -3.78 -27.79
C SER A 273 20.89 -3.26 -26.47
N ASP A 274 20.23 -2.28 -25.84
CA ASP A 274 20.67 -1.69 -24.58
C ASP A 274 20.32 -2.53 -23.35
N LEU A 275 19.50 -3.57 -23.50
CA LEU A 275 19.04 -4.49 -22.45
C LEU A 275 19.78 -5.83 -22.45
N ILE A 276 20.39 -6.21 -23.58
CA ILE A 276 21.10 -7.48 -23.76
C ILE A 276 22.20 -7.64 -22.71
N ASP A 277 23.05 -6.61 -22.55
CA ASP A 277 24.18 -6.65 -21.61
C ASP A 277 23.70 -6.83 -20.16
N VAL A 278 22.59 -6.16 -19.80
CA VAL A 278 22.01 -6.23 -18.45
C VAL A 278 21.37 -7.59 -18.21
N LEU A 279 20.68 -8.13 -19.21
CA LEU A 279 20.08 -9.46 -19.10
C LEU A 279 21.18 -10.52 -18.97
N ALA A 280 22.25 -10.44 -19.77
CA ALA A 280 23.37 -11.36 -19.71
C ALA A 280 24.02 -11.40 -18.31
N GLU A 281 24.17 -10.25 -17.65
CA GLU A 281 24.66 -10.16 -16.27
C GLU A 281 23.70 -10.83 -15.27
N LYS A 282 22.39 -10.76 -15.50
CA LYS A 282 21.35 -11.26 -14.59
C LYS A 282 20.82 -12.66 -14.91
N LEU A 283 21.32 -13.30 -15.97
CA LEU A 283 20.98 -14.69 -16.32
C LEU A 283 21.13 -15.67 -15.15
N PRO A 284 22.22 -15.64 -14.34
CA PRO A 284 22.34 -16.54 -13.20
C PRO A 284 21.21 -16.36 -12.17
N VAL A 285 20.80 -15.12 -11.94
CA VAL A 285 19.74 -14.76 -10.99
C VAL A 285 18.36 -15.22 -11.51
N LEU A 286 18.13 -15.11 -12.82
CA LEU A 286 16.91 -15.61 -13.45
C LEU A 286 16.85 -17.15 -13.42
N LEU A 287 17.99 -17.82 -13.56
CA LEU A 287 18.10 -19.27 -13.42
C LEU A 287 17.73 -19.73 -12.00
N GLU A 288 18.19 -19.01 -10.97
CA GLU A 288 17.79 -19.27 -9.58
C GLU A 288 16.30 -19.06 -9.32
N LEU A 289 15.63 -18.23 -10.13
CA LEU A 289 14.17 -18.05 -10.06
C LEU A 289 13.41 -19.14 -10.83
N GLY A 290 14.10 -19.99 -11.58
CA GLY A 290 13.51 -21.07 -12.39
C GLY A 290 13.31 -20.74 -13.87
N PHE A 291 13.88 -19.63 -14.37
CA PHE A 291 13.90 -19.32 -15.80
C PHE A 291 15.11 -19.95 -16.48
N ASP A 292 14.91 -20.57 -17.64
CA ASP A 292 15.99 -21.05 -18.48
C ASP A 292 15.96 -20.28 -19.80
N LEU A 293 16.95 -19.38 -19.98
CA LEU A 293 17.12 -18.54 -21.15
C LEU A 293 18.48 -18.82 -21.80
N GLU A 294 18.47 -19.04 -23.10
CA GLU A 294 19.68 -19.26 -23.90
C GLU A 294 19.81 -18.18 -24.96
N GLU A 295 21.01 -17.63 -25.15
CA GLU A 295 21.27 -16.65 -26.21
C GLU A 295 21.19 -17.32 -27.59
N PHE A 296 20.42 -16.73 -28.51
CA PHE A 296 20.23 -17.21 -29.87
C PHE A 296 20.46 -16.09 -30.89
N GLY A 297 21.70 -15.60 -30.93
CA GLY A 297 22.11 -14.54 -31.83
C GLY A 297 21.86 -13.12 -31.27
N PRO A 298 22.21 -12.09 -32.04
CA PRO A 298 22.26 -10.73 -31.54
C PRO A 298 20.86 -10.19 -31.20
N GLY A 299 20.59 -10.03 -29.90
CA GLY A 299 19.32 -9.48 -29.39
C GLY A 299 18.18 -10.47 -29.27
N THR A 300 18.44 -11.76 -29.41
CA THR A 300 17.42 -12.80 -29.32
C THR A 300 17.81 -13.84 -28.28
N TYR A 301 16.88 -14.17 -27.39
CA TYR A 301 16.99 -15.25 -26.41
C TYR A 301 15.90 -16.30 -26.66
N ILE A 302 16.18 -17.56 -26.38
CA ILE A 302 15.19 -18.63 -26.36
C ILE A 302 14.86 -18.94 -24.91
N VAL A 303 13.58 -18.89 -24.56
CA VAL A 303 13.07 -19.29 -23.25
C VAL A 303 12.68 -20.77 -23.32
N ARG A 304 13.37 -21.62 -22.56
CA ARG A 304 13.15 -23.07 -22.52
C ARG A 304 12.36 -23.52 -21.30
N ALA A 305 12.52 -22.82 -20.19
CA ALA A 305 11.82 -23.10 -18.95
C ALA A 305 11.46 -21.82 -18.23
N ILE A 306 10.39 -21.91 -17.45
CA ILE A 306 9.87 -20.83 -16.60
C ILE A 306 9.58 -21.38 -15.22
N PRO A 307 9.53 -20.52 -14.19
CA PRO A 307 9.07 -20.92 -12.88
C PRO A 307 7.68 -21.59 -12.97
N TYR A 308 7.48 -22.71 -12.27
CA TYR A 308 6.24 -23.51 -12.34
C TYR A 308 4.97 -22.68 -12.09
N PHE A 309 5.03 -21.69 -11.19
CA PHE A 309 3.87 -20.85 -10.86
C PHE A 309 3.42 -19.91 -11.99
N LEU A 310 4.15 -19.80 -13.10
CA LEU A 310 3.81 -18.94 -14.25
C LEU A 310 3.11 -19.69 -15.39
N GLU A 311 3.02 -21.02 -15.34
CA GLU A 311 2.52 -21.85 -16.44
C GLU A 311 1.16 -21.39 -16.99
N SER A 312 0.23 -21.05 -16.10
CA SER A 312 -1.14 -20.67 -16.48
C SER A 312 -1.27 -19.26 -17.08
N VAL A 313 -0.25 -18.41 -16.96
CA VAL A 313 -0.33 -16.99 -17.35
C VAL A 313 0.77 -16.57 -18.33
N TYR A 314 1.74 -17.45 -18.61
CA TYR A 314 2.89 -17.17 -19.45
C TYR A 314 2.53 -16.78 -20.90
N SER A 315 3.26 -15.80 -21.43
CA SER A 315 3.36 -15.51 -22.87
C SER A 315 4.66 -14.76 -23.15
N ALA A 316 5.27 -14.89 -24.33
CA ALA A 316 6.47 -14.12 -24.68
C ALA A 316 6.28 -12.60 -24.55
N GLN A 317 5.10 -12.07 -24.90
CA GLN A 317 4.82 -10.64 -24.75
C GLN A 317 4.85 -10.20 -23.28
N LEU A 318 4.25 -10.99 -22.39
CA LEU A 318 4.30 -10.74 -20.94
C LEU A 318 5.74 -10.71 -20.44
N MET A 319 6.57 -11.67 -20.86
CA MET A 319 7.98 -11.72 -20.51
C MET A 319 8.76 -10.52 -21.03
N TYR A 320 8.52 -10.16 -22.29
CA TYR A 320 9.11 -8.99 -22.92
C TYR A 320 8.80 -7.73 -22.11
N ASP A 321 7.51 -7.48 -21.84
CA ASP A 321 7.08 -6.28 -21.12
C ASP A 321 7.73 -6.23 -19.72
N ILE A 322 7.86 -7.37 -19.03
CA ILE A 322 8.47 -7.45 -17.70
C ILE A 322 9.96 -7.17 -17.76
N PHE A 323 10.68 -7.83 -18.66
CA PHE A 323 12.13 -7.65 -18.78
C PHE A 323 12.45 -6.24 -19.26
N GLU A 324 11.70 -5.68 -20.20
CA GLU A 324 11.88 -4.29 -20.60
C GLU A 324 11.74 -3.33 -19.40
N GLU A 325 10.68 -3.48 -18.61
CA GLU A 325 10.43 -2.62 -17.45
C GLU A 325 11.53 -2.76 -16.38
N VAL A 326 11.82 -4.00 -15.96
CA VAL A 326 12.74 -4.25 -14.85
C VAL A 326 14.19 -3.98 -15.25
N LEU A 327 14.62 -4.32 -16.46
CA LEU A 327 16.00 -4.10 -16.92
C LEU A 327 16.28 -2.61 -17.17
N ARG A 328 15.31 -1.81 -17.64
CA ARG A 328 15.49 -0.36 -17.83
C ARG A 328 15.63 0.40 -16.51
N GLU A 329 14.84 0.06 -15.49
CA GLU A 329 14.86 0.78 -14.21
C GLU A 329 16.09 0.42 -13.33
N ASN A 330 16.75 -0.73 -13.54
CA ASN A 330 17.58 -1.35 -12.50
C ASN A 330 19.03 -1.74 -12.89
N ARG A 331 19.73 -0.94 -13.69
CA ARG A 331 21.14 -1.19 -14.08
C ARG A 331 22.17 -1.27 -12.93
N GLN A 332 21.82 -0.88 -11.69
CA GLN A 332 22.75 -0.82 -10.55
C GLN A 332 22.23 -1.51 -9.27
N GLN A 333 21.18 -2.33 -9.38
CA GLN A 333 20.60 -2.98 -8.21
C GLN A 333 21.30 -4.30 -7.85
N SER A 334 21.21 -4.65 -6.57
CA SER A 334 21.64 -5.96 -6.07
C SER A 334 20.78 -7.09 -6.64
N ASP A 335 21.31 -8.31 -6.65
CA ASP A 335 20.60 -9.47 -7.20
C ASP A 335 19.29 -9.75 -6.43
N GLN A 336 19.28 -9.51 -5.12
CA GLN A 336 18.09 -9.68 -4.29
C GLN A 336 16.99 -8.66 -4.63
N GLU A 337 17.36 -7.39 -4.84
CA GLU A 337 16.40 -6.36 -5.27
C GLU A 337 15.85 -6.66 -6.67
N PHE A 338 16.70 -7.15 -7.58
CA PHE A 338 16.28 -7.56 -8.91
C PHE A 338 15.28 -8.72 -8.87
N GLN A 339 15.54 -9.74 -8.04
CA GLN A 339 14.61 -10.86 -7.83
C GLN A 339 13.24 -10.38 -7.34
N GLU A 340 13.22 -9.50 -6.33
CA GLU A 340 11.98 -8.93 -5.81
C GLU A 340 11.18 -8.16 -6.88
N GLN A 341 11.87 -7.37 -7.73
CA GLN A 341 11.23 -6.59 -8.79
C GLN A 341 10.67 -7.45 -9.93
N ILE A 342 11.37 -8.52 -10.32
CA ILE A 342 10.87 -9.49 -11.31
C ILE A 342 9.61 -10.17 -10.78
N LEU A 343 9.64 -10.72 -9.56
CA LEU A 343 8.49 -11.36 -8.93
C LEU A 343 7.31 -10.39 -8.80
N PHE A 344 7.59 -9.14 -8.46
CA PHE A 344 6.60 -8.08 -8.39
C PHE A 344 5.94 -7.81 -9.74
N SER A 345 6.73 -7.58 -10.80
CA SER A 345 6.22 -7.27 -12.14
C SER A 345 5.44 -8.44 -12.74
N LEU A 346 5.90 -9.68 -12.49
CA LEU A 346 5.19 -10.91 -12.87
C LEU A 346 3.80 -10.98 -12.25
N ALA A 347 3.71 -10.78 -10.93
CA ALA A 347 2.43 -10.80 -10.24
C ALA A 347 1.47 -9.71 -10.76
N CYS A 348 2.00 -8.53 -11.03
CA CYS A 348 1.18 -7.41 -11.51
C CYS A 348 0.64 -7.67 -12.91
N LYS A 349 1.49 -8.04 -13.87
CA LYS A 349 1.04 -8.23 -15.26
C LYS A 349 0.26 -9.53 -15.49
N ALA A 350 0.44 -10.54 -14.63
CA ALA A 350 -0.39 -11.73 -14.62
C ALA A 350 -1.84 -11.44 -14.16
N ALA A 351 -2.05 -10.49 -13.25
CA ALA A 351 -3.37 -10.13 -12.72
C ALA A 351 -4.23 -9.27 -13.69
N VAL A 352 -3.64 -8.66 -14.71
CA VAL A 352 -4.28 -7.64 -15.57
C VAL A 352 -5.39 -8.20 -16.49
N LYS A 353 -5.52 -9.53 -16.64
CA LYS A 353 -6.48 -10.12 -17.60
C LYS A 353 -7.94 -10.30 -17.13
N ALA A 354 -8.30 -9.99 -15.88
CA ALA A 354 -9.67 -10.23 -15.38
C ALA A 354 -10.51 -8.94 -15.28
N ARG A 355 -11.14 -8.52 -16.38
CA ARG A 355 -12.21 -7.49 -16.39
C ARG A 355 -13.59 -8.14 -16.54
N ASP A 356 -13.82 -9.18 -15.74
CA ASP A 356 -15.04 -9.96 -15.83
C ASP A 356 -16.06 -9.55 -14.76
N VAL A 357 -17.34 -9.65 -15.15
CA VAL A 357 -18.44 -9.62 -14.20
C VAL A 357 -18.30 -10.88 -13.34
N LEU A 358 -18.08 -10.69 -12.04
CA LEU A 358 -17.89 -11.81 -11.12
C LEU A 358 -19.24 -12.37 -10.68
N THR A 359 -19.30 -13.69 -10.54
CA THR A 359 -20.39 -14.38 -9.87
C THR A 359 -20.38 -14.07 -8.36
N LYS A 360 -21.50 -14.35 -7.68
CA LYS A 360 -21.56 -14.17 -6.22
C LYS A 360 -20.53 -15.03 -5.50
N GLU A 361 -20.29 -16.24 -5.95
CA GLU A 361 -19.31 -17.15 -5.35
C GLU A 361 -17.88 -16.61 -5.51
N GLU A 362 -17.51 -16.16 -6.72
CA GLU A 362 -16.20 -15.54 -6.97
C GLU A 362 -15.99 -14.28 -6.13
N MET A 363 -17.02 -13.44 -5.96
CA MET A 363 -16.94 -12.28 -5.08
C MET A 363 -16.68 -12.67 -3.62
N HIS A 364 -17.35 -13.71 -3.10
CA HIS A 364 -17.11 -14.19 -1.73
C HIS A 364 -15.69 -14.73 -1.57
N THR A 365 -15.20 -15.51 -2.53
CA THR A 365 -13.84 -16.05 -2.53
C THR A 365 -12.81 -14.93 -2.52
N LEU A 366 -12.97 -13.93 -3.39
CA LEU A 366 -12.08 -12.77 -3.45
C LEU A 366 -12.06 -12.00 -2.13
N ILE A 367 -13.22 -11.71 -1.54
CA ILE A 367 -13.31 -11.01 -0.24
C ILE A 367 -12.60 -11.82 0.86
N ASN A 368 -12.79 -13.13 0.89
CA ASN A 368 -12.13 -14.00 1.86
C ASN A 368 -10.60 -14.01 1.71
N GLU A 369 -10.09 -14.09 0.48
CA GLU A 369 -8.65 -14.03 0.22
C GLU A 369 -8.07 -12.66 0.57
N VAL A 370 -8.76 -11.55 0.26
CA VAL A 370 -8.36 -10.20 0.70
C VAL A 370 -8.29 -10.13 2.24
N LYS A 371 -9.32 -10.62 2.95
CA LYS A 371 -9.34 -10.64 4.43
C LYS A 371 -8.17 -11.45 4.99
N LYS A 372 -7.84 -12.58 4.37
CA LYS A 372 -6.76 -13.49 4.76
C LYS A 372 -5.37 -12.88 4.55
N THR A 373 -5.15 -12.15 3.45
CA THR A 373 -3.88 -11.44 3.24
C THR A 373 -3.64 -10.33 4.28
N GLY A 374 -4.70 -9.69 4.78
CA GLY A 374 -4.60 -8.63 5.77
C GLY A 374 -3.95 -7.34 5.26
N VAL A 375 -3.76 -7.19 3.94
CA VAL A 375 -3.11 -6.02 3.31
C VAL A 375 -4.08 -5.33 2.35
N TYR A 376 -4.40 -4.07 2.62
CA TYR A 376 -5.48 -3.30 1.97
C TYR A 376 -5.00 -2.45 0.78
N ASN A 377 -3.74 -2.60 0.38
CA ASN A 377 -3.13 -1.86 -0.73
C ASN A 377 -2.63 -2.82 -1.79
N CYS A 378 -2.69 -2.46 -3.07
CA CYS A 378 -2.04 -3.21 -4.13
C CYS A 378 -0.51 -3.15 -4.01
N PRO A 379 0.23 -4.01 -4.72
CA PRO A 379 1.70 -4.01 -4.70
C PRO A 379 2.31 -2.63 -5.02
N HIS A 380 1.66 -1.85 -5.89
CA HIS A 380 2.08 -0.48 -6.25
C HIS A 380 1.68 0.62 -5.25
N GLY A 381 1.08 0.26 -4.11
CA GLY A 381 0.67 1.19 -3.06
C GLY A 381 -0.66 1.92 -3.28
N ARG A 382 -1.46 1.54 -4.29
CA ARG A 382 -2.85 2.03 -4.42
C ARG A 382 -3.75 1.32 -3.41
N PRO A 383 -4.79 1.94 -2.85
CA PRO A 383 -5.72 1.24 -1.98
C PRO A 383 -6.48 0.17 -2.78
N ALA A 384 -6.40 -1.09 -2.37
CA ALA A 384 -7.20 -2.19 -2.89
C ALA A 384 -8.57 -2.27 -2.22
N VAL A 385 -8.68 -1.76 -1.00
CA VAL A 385 -9.90 -1.80 -0.21
C VAL A 385 -10.09 -0.50 0.55
N LEU A 386 -11.31 0.02 0.50
CA LEU A 386 -11.79 1.18 1.25
C LEU A 386 -12.85 0.72 2.24
N LYS A 387 -12.81 1.22 3.49
CA LYS A 387 -13.89 1.04 4.47
C LYS A 387 -14.47 2.38 4.83
N ILE A 388 -15.79 2.44 4.92
CA ILE A 388 -16.55 3.59 5.36
C ILE A 388 -17.34 3.14 6.58
N ALA A 389 -16.95 3.62 7.75
CA ALA A 389 -17.68 3.32 8.98
C ALA A 389 -19.06 3.99 8.93
N LYS A 390 -20.08 3.35 9.52
CA LYS A 390 -21.45 3.90 9.56
C LYS A 390 -21.51 5.33 10.12
N LYS A 391 -20.73 5.60 11.17
CA LYS A 391 -20.62 6.95 11.77
C LYS A 391 -20.01 7.96 10.80
N GLU A 392 -19.04 7.54 9.99
CA GLU A 392 -18.43 8.39 8.97
C GLU A 392 -19.41 8.65 7.82
N MET A 393 -20.14 7.62 7.39
CA MET A 393 -21.20 7.73 6.40
C MET A 393 -22.24 8.78 6.78
N ALA A 394 -22.68 8.80 8.05
CA ALA A 394 -23.62 9.79 8.55
C ALA A 394 -23.11 11.24 8.42
N LYS A 395 -21.80 11.47 8.61
CA LYS A 395 -21.18 12.80 8.43
C LYS A 395 -21.27 13.29 6.99
N TYR A 396 -21.09 12.42 5.99
CA TYR A 396 -21.23 12.79 4.58
C TYR A 396 -22.65 13.29 4.23
N PHE A 397 -23.66 12.82 4.97
CA PHE A 397 -25.05 13.25 4.81
C PHE A 397 -25.48 14.30 5.84
N LEU A 398 -24.55 14.92 6.56
CA LEU A 398 -24.83 15.91 7.62
C LEU A 398 -25.84 15.41 8.66
N ARG A 399 -25.85 14.10 8.90
CA ARG A 399 -26.66 13.46 9.93
C ARG A 399 -25.81 13.33 11.19
N ASN A 400 -26.32 13.84 12.31
CA ASN A 400 -25.71 13.60 13.62
C ASN A 400 -25.89 12.12 13.97
N ALA A 401 -24.78 11.38 14.06
CA ALA A 401 -24.73 9.98 14.46
C ALA A 401 -24.10 9.80 15.84
#